data_AF-A0A1V8NT47-F1
#
_entry.id   AF-A0A1V8NT47-F1
#
_cell.length_a   1.000
_cell.length_b   1.000
_cell.length_c   1.000
_cell.angle_alpha   90.00
_cell.angle_beta   90.00
_cell.angle_gamma   90.00
#
_symmetry.space_group_name_H-M   'P 1'
#
loop_
_entity.id
_entity.type
_entity.pdbx_description
1 polymer ?
#
loop_
_entity_poly.entity_id
_entity_poly.type
_entity_poly.pdbx_seq_one_letter_code
_entity_poly.pdbx_strand_id
1 'polypeptide(L)' 'MKTVKLTPKASQDLEDIWYYGQHHFGEQQTDRYINQLSDIFQVMSAHSSGSSSDAPARSDPITQDVAVSASE' A
#
# COMPACT_ATOMS: atom_id res chain seq x y z
N MET A 1 -12.99 -3.43 -20.30
CA MET A 1 -12.51 -3.34 -18.91
C MET A 1 -11.34 -2.37 -18.87
N LYS A 2 -11.33 -1.38 -17.96
CA LYS A 2 -10.15 -0.54 -17.74
C LYS A 2 -9.24 -1.30 -16.79
N THR A 3 -8.09 -1.78 -17.24
CA THR A 3 -7.15 -2.46 -16.33
C THR A 3 -6.60 -1.45 -15.32
N VAL A 4 -6.81 -1.70 -14.02
CA VAL A 4 -6.17 -0.91 -12.97
C VAL A 4 -4.67 -1.21 -12.99
N LYS A 5 -3.85 -0.17 -13.16
CA LYS A 5 -2.40 -0.29 -12.99
C LYS A 5 -2.07 -0.18 -11.50
N LEU A 6 -1.60 -1.27 -10.93
CA LEU A 6 -1.06 -1.29 -9.57
C LEU A 6 0.39 -0.77 -9.58
N THR A 7 0.79 -0.13 -8.48
CA THR A 7 2.20 0.14 -8.23
C THR A 7 2.92 -1.18 -7.89
N PRO A 8 4.24 -1.29 -8.09
CA PRO A 8 4.98 -2.51 -7.73
C PRO A 8 4.76 -2.94 -6.27
N LYS A 9 4.68 -1.98 -5.34
CA LYS A 9 4.41 -2.27 -3.94
C LYS A 9 3.01 -2.84 -3.71
N ALA A 10 1.98 -2.28 -4.35
CA ALA A 10 0.62 -2.79 -4.22
C ALA A 10 0.47 -4.21 -4.81
N SER A 11 1.21 -4.53 -5.86
CA SER A 11 1.29 -5.91 -6.37
C SER A 11 1.92 -6.85 -5.34
N GLN A 12 3.04 -6.46 -4.72
CA GLN A 12 3.67 -7.26 -3.66
C GLN A 12 2.73 -7.45 -2.45
N ASP A 13 2.03 -6.39 -2.03
CA ASP A 13 1.09 -6.47 -0.92
C ASP A 13 -0.03 -7.51 -1.21
N LEU A 14 -0.51 -7.61 -2.46
CA LEU A 14 -1.49 -8.64 -2.85
C LEU A 14 -0.91 -10.06 -2.84
N GLU A 15 0.34 -10.22 -3.25
CA GLU A 15 1.04 -11.51 -3.18
C GLU A 15 1.24 -11.96 -1.73
N ASP A 16 1.64 -11.05 -0.84
CA ASP A 16 1.84 -11.33 0.57
C ASP A 16 0.51 -11.71 1.26
N ILE A 17 -0.56 -10.98 0.95
CA ILE A 17 -1.92 -11.29 1.41
C ILE A 17 -2.36 -12.66 0.90
N TRP A 18 -2.12 -12.98 -0.38
CA TRP A 18 -2.48 -14.28 -0.94
C TRP A 18 -1.69 -15.40 -0.26
N TYR A 19 -0.37 -15.23 -0.09
CA TYR A 19 0.47 -16.23 0.56
C TYR A 19 0.00 -16.51 1.99
N TYR A 20 -0.22 -15.46 2.78
CA TYR A 20 -0.77 -15.60 4.13
C TYR A 20 -2.14 -16.29 4.10
N GLY A 21 -3.03 -15.82 3.22
CA GLY A 21 -4.38 -16.37 3.12
C GLY A 21 -4.39 -17.85 2.78
N GLN A 22 -3.58 -18.27 1.81
CA GLN A 22 -3.50 -19.65 1.37
C GLN A 22 -3.09 -20.57 2.53
N HIS A 23 -2.11 -20.15 3.33
CA HIS A 23 -1.60 -20.92 4.46
C HIS A 23 -2.60 -21.05 5.60
N HIS A 24 -3.44 -20.03 5.83
CA HIS A 24 -4.32 -19.98 6.99
C HIS A 24 -5.79 -20.33 6.70
N PHE A 25 -6.26 -20.10 5.48
CA PHE A 25 -7.68 -20.17 5.09
C PHE A 25 -7.93 -21.03 3.84
N GLY A 26 -6.86 -21.47 3.17
CA GLY A 26 -6.94 -22.28 1.96
C GLY A 26 -7.07 -21.44 0.69
N GLU A 27 -6.64 -22.04 -0.42
CA GLU A 27 -6.54 -21.41 -1.74
C GLU A 27 -7.87 -20.82 -2.21
N GLN A 28 -8.96 -21.59 -2.19
CA GLN A 28 -10.26 -21.12 -2.69
C GLN A 28 -10.80 -19.88 -1.95
N GLN A 29 -10.60 -19.81 -0.63
CA GLN A 29 -11.06 -18.66 0.15
C GLN A 29 -10.21 -17.43 -0.15
N THR A 30 -8.92 -17.64 -0.35
CA THR A 30 -7.94 -16.61 -0.65
C THR A 30 -8.13 -16.03 -2.05
N ASP A 31 -8.34 -16.88 -3.05
CA ASP A 31 -8.63 -16.44 -4.42
C ASP A 31 -9.87 -15.56 -4.48
N ARG A 32 -10.94 -15.96 -3.76
CA ARG A 32 -12.16 -15.14 -3.64
C ARG A 32 -11.85 -13.78 -3.03
N TYR A 33 -11.00 -13.73 -2.01
CA TYR A 33 -10.63 -12.49 -1.35
C TYR A 33 -9.78 -11.57 -2.23
N ILE A 34 -8.78 -12.10 -2.95
CA ILE A 34 -7.98 -11.32 -3.91
C ILE A 34 -8.85 -10.77 -5.05
N ASN A 35 -9.80 -11.56 -5.55
CA ASN A 35 -10.75 -11.11 -6.56
C ASN A 35 -11.61 -9.95 -6.03
N GLN A 36 -12.11 -10.03 -4.79
CA GLN A 36 -12.86 -8.94 -4.16
C GLN A 36 -12.02 -7.65 -4.03
N LEU A 37 -10.76 -7.75 -3.61
CA LEU A 37 -9.86 -6.59 -3.54
C LEU A 37 -9.64 -5.96 -4.93
N SER A 38 -9.46 -6.81 -5.95
CA SER A 38 -9.29 -6.37 -7.34
C SER A 38 -10.52 -5.63 -7.86
N ASP A 39 -11.72 -6.13 -7.56
CA ASP A 39 -12.99 -5.48 -7.92
C ASP A 39 -13.15 -4.12 -7.22
N ILE A 40 -12.75 -4.01 -5.95
CA ILE A 40 -12.77 -2.74 -5.20
C ILE A 40 -11.85 -1.72 -5.87
N PHE A 41 -10.62 -2.10 -6.23
CA PHE A 41 -9.71 -1.20 -6.96
C PHE A 41 -10.29 -0.76 -8.30
N GLN A 42 -10.98 -1.66 -9.01
CA GLN A 42 -11.65 -1.35 -10.27
C GLN A 42 -12.74 -0.28 -10.07
N VAL A 43 -13.59 -0.43 -9.06
CA VAL A 43 -14.65 0.52 -8.72
C VAL A 43 -14.06 1.86 -8.28
N MET A 44 -13.08 1.84 -7.37
CA MET A 44 -12.41 3.06 -6.90
C MET A 44 -11.74 3.83 -8.05
N SER A 45 -11.08 3.12 -8.98
CA SER A 45 -10.46 3.76 -10.15
C SER A 45 -11.50 4.44 -11.06
N ALA A 46 -12.69 3.84 -11.20
CA ALA A 46 -13.77 4.36 -12.02
C ALA A 46 -14.48 5.57 -11.38
N HIS A 47 -14.51 5.63 -10.05
CA HIS A 47 -15.18 6.66 -9.26
C HIS A 47 -14.23 7.65 -8.58
N SER A 48 -12.95 7.71 -8.99
CA SER A 48 -11.96 8.64 -8.42
C SER A 48 -12.26 10.12 -8.78
N SER A 49 -13.35 10.67 -8.26
CA SER A 49 -13.46 12.09 -7.94
C SER A 49 -12.52 12.34 -6.76
N GLY A 50 -11.29 12.75 -7.07
CA GLY A 50 -10.22 12.96 -6.11
C GLY A 50 -10.64 13.94 -5.01
N SER A 51 -10.93 13.43 -3.81
CA SER A 51 -10.63 14.18 -2.61
C SER A 51 -9.14 13.95 -2.37
N SER A 52 -8.31 14.85 -2.90
CA SER A 52 -6.90 14.89 -2.58
C SER A 52 -6.75 15.05 -1.08
N SER A 53 -6.52 13.95 -0.37
CA SER A 53 -5.75 14.01 0.86
C SER A 53 -4.33 14.33 0.44
N ASP A 54 -4.11 15.60 0.12
CA ASP A 54 -2.80 16.22 -0.02
C ASP A 54 -2.21 16.25 1.40
N ALA A 55 -1.82 15.08 1.89
CA ALA A 55 -0.98 14.98 3.06
C ALA A 55 0.38 15.52 2.61
N PRO A 56 0.88 16.63 3.18
CA PRO A 56 2.15 17.19 2.76
C PRO A 56 3.20 16.10 2.86
N ALA A 57 3.89 15.87 1.75
CA ALA A 57 5.08 15.05 1.70
C ALA A 57 5.97 15.48 2.87
N ARG A 58 6.10 14.61 3.88
CA ARG A 58 7.06 14.79 4.96
C ARG A 58 8.41 14.92 4.29
N SER A 59 8.84 16.17 4.17
CA SER A 59 10.15 16.55 3.69
C SER A 59 11.06 16.32 4.87
N ASP A 60 11.49 15.08 5.08
CA ASP A 60 12.68 14.85 5.90
C ASP A 60 13.87 15.24 5.02
N PRO A 61 14.58 16.30 5.39
CA PRO A 61 16.00 16.08 5.61
C PRO A 61 16.53 16.88 6.80
N ILE A 62 17.29 16.19 7.65
CA ILE A 62 18.67 16.51 8.08
C ILE A 62 18.89 15.88 9.46
N THR A 63 19.51 14.69 9.43
CA THR A 63 20.58 14.43 10.38
C THR A 63 21.78 15.22 9.87
N GLN A 64 22.19 16.26 10.59
CA GLN A 64 23.58 16.57 10.90
C GLN A 64 23.69 17.85 11.73
N ASP A 65 24.38 17.70 12.86
CA ASP A 65 25.15 18.68 13.61
C ASP A 65 24.41 19.74 14.46
N VAL A 66 24.31 19.47 15.76
CA VAL A 66 24.88 20.39 16.77
C VAL A 66 25.51 19.57 17.90
N ALA A 67 26.84 19.54 17.86
CA ALA A 67 27.78 19.61 18.97
C ALA A 67 27.47 18.85 20.28
N VAL A 68 28.29 17.83 20.52
CA VAL A 68 28.83 17.50 21.84
C VAL A 68 29.24 18.79 22.58
N SER A 69 28.62 19.02 23.74
CA SER A 69 29.25 19.76 24.83
C SER A 69 29.29 18.85 26.05
N ALA A 70 30.41 18.16 26.19
CA ALA A 70 30.91 17.77 27.49
C ALA A 70 31.61 18.99 28.10
N SER A 71 31.29 19.34 29.34
CA SER A 71 32.21 19.95 30.32
C SER A 71 31.55 19.86 31.70
N GLU A 72 32.39 19.55 32.68
CA GLU A 72 32.17 19.09 34.06
C GLU A 72 31.13 19.83 34.93
#